data_AF-A0A9K3H8Y6-F1
#
_entry.id   AF-A0A9K3H8Y6-F1
#
_cell.length_a   1.000
_cell.length_b   1.000
_cell.length_c   1.000
_cell.angle_alpha   90.00
_cell.angle_beta   90.00
_cell.angle_gamma   90.00
#
_symmetry.space_group_name_H-M   'P 1'
#
loop_
_entity.id
_entity.type
_entity.pdbx_description
1 polymer ?
#
loop_
_entity_poly.entity_id
_entity_poly.type
_entity_poly.pdbx_seq_one_letter_code
_entity_poly.pdbx_strand_id
1 'polypeptide(L)'
;MAFSCFYFLMLVLPVSKSVYFQVPRFDSTTNDVVYIGDAAPSFGSVNFNSIVYGCRVGQVLYKQRVPLWDSNSGQLSDFITHFSFAIDIEDFMPYGHGIAFFLAPVGFTSPLNSAAGFLGLFNSTTSDDPSQGPIVSVEFDSFSNQEWDPPVMVCFCESSLISCRG
;
A
#
# COMPACT_ATOMS: atom_id res chain seq x y z
N MET A 1 -19.58 -5.66 63.73
CA MET A 1 -18.81 -4.78 62.82
C MET A 1 -18.55 -5.59 61.56
N ALA A 2 -19.24 -5.30 60.45
CA ALA A 2 -19.09 -6.02 59.20
C ALA A 2 -18.19 -5.19 58.27
N PHE A 3 -17.00 -5.73 57.94
CA PHE A 3 -16.11 -5.13 56.96
C PHE A 3 -16.67 -5.39 55.56
N SER A 4 -17.23 -4.36 54.94
CA SER A 4 -17.60 -4.39 53.52
C SER A 4 -16.31 -4.33 52.71
N CYS A 5 -15.92 -5.46 52.13
CA CYS A 5 -14.78 -5.56 51.23
C CYS A 5 -15.23 -5.04 49.86
N PHE A 6 -14.99 -3.76 49.59
CA PHE A 6 -15.23 -3.16 48.27
C PHE A 6 -14.24 -3.77 47.28
N TYR A 7 -14.68 -4.77 46.51
CA TYR A 7 -13.96 -5.23 45.32
C TYR A 7 -13.98 -4.11 44.29
N PHE A 8 -12.86 -3.42 44.13
CA PHE A 8 -12.66 -2.46 43.05
C PHE A 8 -12.53 -3.26 41.75
N LEU A 9 -13.65 -3.42 41.03
CA LEU A 9 -13.66 -4.03 39.71
C LEU A 9 -12.93 -3.08 38.74
N MET A 10 -11.61 -3.23 38.63
CA MET A 10 -10.82 -2.58 37.58
C MET A 10 -11.31 -3.11 36.24
N LEU A 11 -12.25 -2.41 35.61
CA LEU A 11 -12.56 -2.60 34.20
C LEU A 11 -11.32 -2.21 33.39
N VAL A 12 -10.49 -3.20 33.08
CA VAL A 12 -9.40 -3.05 32.10
C VAL A 12 -10.07 -2.99 30.74
N LEU A 13 -10.43 -1.78 30.31
CA LEU A 13 -10.91 -1.58 28.94
C LEU A 13 -9.75 -1.95 28.01
N PRO A 14 -9.96 -2.79 26.99
CA PRO A 14 -8.93 -3.08 26.01
C PRO A 14 -8.53 -1.77 25.34
N VAL A 15 -7.25 -1.40 25.50
CA VAL A 15 -6.70 -0.23 24.81
C VAL A 15 -6.56 -0.59 23.34
N SER A 16 -7.46 -0.08 22.52
CA SER A 16 -7.33 -0.16 21.07
C SER A 16 -6.20 0.77 20.62
N LYS A 17 -5.31 0.25 19.77
CA LYS A 17 -4.28 1.05 19.09
C LYS A 17 -4.76 1.31 17.66
N SER A 18 -5.20 2.52 17.39
CA SER A 18 -5.50 2.99 16.04
C SER A 18 -4.35 3.81 15.47
N VAL A 19 -4.17 3.73 14.16
CA VAL A 19 -3.24 4.57 13.40
C VAL A 19 -4.08 5.51 12.55
N TYR A 20 -3.81 6.81 12.65
CA TYR A 20 -4.45 7.83 11.84
C TYR A 20 -3.38 8.82 11.37
N PHE A 21 -3.37 9.10 10.08
CA PHE A 21 -2.52 10.12 9.49
C PHE A 21 -3.23 10.75 8.29
N GLN A 22 -2.85 11.98 7.97
CA GLN A 22 -3.36 12.69 6.81
C GLN A 22 -2.23 13.51 6.19
N VAL A 23 -2.02 13.34 4.89
CA VAL A 23 -1.05 14.13 4.11
C VAL A 23 -1.84 14.92 3.06
N PRO A 24 -2.34 16.11 3.41
CA PRO A 24 -3.14 16.92 2.48
C PRO A 24 -2.27 17.54 1.38
N ARG A 25 -0.96 17.62 1.61
CA ARG A 25 0.02 18.19 0.70
C ARG A 25 1.35 17.49 0.87
N PHE A 26 1.96 17.09 -0.23
CA PHE A 26 3.28 16.48 -0.26
C PHE A 26 4.35 17.52 -0.55
N ASP A 27 5.29 17.65 0.38
CA ASP A 27 6.46 18.51 0.26
C ASP A 27 7.70 17.81 0.82
N SER A 28 8.86 18.45 0.68
CA SER A 28 10.13 17.94 1.20
C SER A 28 10.22 17.93 2.73
N THR A 29 9.28 18.58 3.42
CA THR A 29 9.23 18.67 4.89
C THR A 29 8.24 17.70 5.51
N THR A 30 7.49 16.96 4.69
CA THR A 30 6.48 16.00 5.13
C THR A 30 7.17 14.84 5.85
N ASN A 31 6.88 14.68 7.15
CA ASN A 31 7.60 13.75 8.03
C ASN A 31 6.91 12.37 8.18
N ASP A 32 5.65 12.27 7.77
CA ASP A 32 4.83 11.06 7.93
C ASP A 32 5.11 9.99 6.88
N VAL A 33 5.70 10.39 5.74
CA VAL A 33 5.96 9.49 4.61
C VAL A 33 7.44 9.46 4.23
N VAL A 34 7.81 8.40 3.53
CA VAL A 34 9.13 8.19 2.95
C VAL A 34 8.97 8.01 1.44
N TYR A 35 9.72 8.79 0.67
CA TYR A 35 9.79 8.67 -0.77
C TYR A 35 10.91 7.69 -1.14
N ILE A 36 10.61 6.72 -2.01
CA ILE A 36 11.53 5.68 -2.46
C ILE A 36 11.56 5.65 -3.99
N GLY A 37 12.73 5.32 -4.55
CA GLY A 37 12.92 5.26 -5.99
C GLY A 37 12.80 6.65 -6.61
N ASP A 38 12.04 6.75 -7.69
CA ASP A 38 11.85 8.00 -8.44
C ASP A 38 10.71 8.86 -7.87
N ALA A 39 10.05 8.44 -6.78
CA ALA A 39 9.00 9.24 -6.16
C ALA A 39 9.57 10.53 -5.58
N ALA A 40 8.97 11.67 -5.93
CA ALA A 40 9.38 12.96 -5.42
C ALA A 40 8.18 13.91 -5.21
N PRO A 41 8.18 14.72 -4.14
CA PRO A 41 7.17 15.75 -3.96
C PRO A 41 7.30 16.82 -5.05
N SER A 42 6.17 17.24 -5.61
CA SER A 42 6.08 18.22 -6.68
C SER A 42 4.82 19.08 -6.50
N PHE A 43 5.00 20.37 -6.23
CA PHE A 43 3.93 21.37 -6.07
C PHE A 43 2.81 21.05 -5.05
N GLY A 44 2.99 20.07 -4.18
CA GLY A 44 1.97 19.62 -3.22
C GLY A 44 1.39 18.24 -3.50
N SER A 45 1.80 17.62 -4.61
CA SER A 45 1.50 16.24 -4.99
C SER A 45 2.78 15.40 -4.99
N VAL A 46 2.68 14.12 -5.35
CA VAL A 46 3.84 13.27 -5.61
C VAL A 46 3.87 12.90 -7.07
N ASN A 47 5.03 13.09 -7.70
CA ASN A 47 5.32 12.47 -8.99
C ASN A 47 5.97 11.12 -8.71
N PHE A 48 5.32 10.02 -9.09
CA PHE A 48 5.83 8.67 -8.87
C PHE A 48 6.84 8.23 -9.93
N ASN A 49 6.75 8.78 -11.14
CA ASN A 49 7.65 8.49 -12.24
C ASN A 49 7.77 9.72 -13.16
N SER A 50 8.58 9.59 -14.21
CA SER A 50 8.78 10.61 -15.24
C SER A 50 8.43 10.05 -16.60
N ILE A 51 7.70 10.82 -17.40
CA ILE A 51 7.40 10.50 -18.80
C ILE A 51 8.67 10.37 -19.67
N VAL A 52 9.75 11.05 -19.29
CA VAL A 52 11.02 11.06 -20.04
C VAL A 52 11.81 9.76 -19.85
N TYR A 53 11.69 9.13 -18.69
CA TYR A 53 12.42 7.91 -18.36
C TYR A 53 11.43 6.78 -18.11
N GLY A 54 11.19 5.98 -19.14
CA GLY A 54 10.38 4.76 -19.03
C GLY A 54 10.99 3.74 -18.03
N CYS A 55 10.13 2.84 -17.55
CA CYS A 55 10.51 1.74 -16.65
C CYS A 55 11.09 2.17 -15.30
N ARG A 56 10.58 3.27 -14.74
CA ARG A 56 10.91 3.74 -13.38
C ARG A 56 9.86 3.33 -12.38
N VAL A 57 10.29 3.14 -11.14
CA VAL A 57 9.45 2.82 -9.99
C VAL A 57 9.67 3.90 -8.94
N GLY A 58 8.59 4.53 -8.51
CA GLY A 58 8.56 5.38 -7.34
C GLY A 58 7.51 4.88 -6.36
N GLN A 59 7.80 5.02 -5.08
CA GLN A 59 6.89 4.62 -4.01
C GLN A 59 6.84 5.68 -2.92
N VAL A 60 5.70 5.76 -2.25
CA VAL A 60 5.52 6.56 -1.04
C VAL A 60 5.03 5.64 0.05
N LEU A 61 5.82 5.49 1.11
CA LEU A 61 5.48 4.64 2.25
C LEU A 61 5.13 5.50 3.46
N TYR A 62 4.12 5.10 4.22
CA TYR A 62 3.94 5.63 5.57
C TYR A 62 5.11 5.20 6.46
N LYS A 63 5.68 6.14 7.22
CA LYS A 63 6.94 5.96 7.94
C LYS A 63 6.84 5.03 9.14
N GLN A 64 5.64 4.89 9.72
CA GLN A 64 5.43 4.06 10.90
C GLN A 64 4.77 2.73 10.55
N ARG A 65 4.89 1.76 11.46
CA ARG A 65 4.26 0.44 11.31
C ARG A 65 2.75 0.57 11.51
N VAL A 66 1.99 -0.09 10.65
CA VAL A 66 0.53 -0.24 10.79
C VAL A 66 0.24 -1.64 11.32
N PRO A 67 -0.24 -1.79 12.57
CA PRO A 67 -0.62 -3.10 13.08
C PRO A 67 -1.94 -3.54 12.43
N LEU A 68 -1.88 -4.60 11.62
CA LEU A 68 -3.07 -5.14 10.92
C LEU A 68 -3.77 -6.24 11.71
N TRP A 69 -3.05 -6.97 12.55
CA TRP A 69 -3.60 -8.03 13.39
C TRP A 69 -2.71 -8.29 14.61
N ASP A 70 -3.29 -8.88 15.66
CA ASP A 70 -2.58 -9.36 16.83
C ASP A 70 -2.61 -10.90 16.87
N SER A 71 -1.44 -11.52 16.80
CA SER A 71 -1.30 -12.98 16.79
C SER A 71 -1.67 -13.65 18.10
N ASN A 72 -1.60 -12.93 19.22
CA ASN A 72 -1.92 -13.50 20.53
C ASN A 72 -3.42 -13.55 20.78
N SER A 73 -4.14 -12.49 20.37
CA SER A 73 -5.59 -12.38 20.57
C SER A 73 -6.43 -12.81 19.36
N GLY A 74 -5.80 -12.92 18.18
CA GLY A 74 -6.49 -13.19 16.91
C GLY A 74 -7.33 -12.02 16.39
N GLN A 75 -7.22 -10.83 17.00
CA GLN A 75 -7.96 -9.65 16.58
C GLN A 75 -7.40 -9.08 15.27
N LEU A 76 -8.29 -8.76 14.35
CA LEU A 76 -8.00 -8.09 13.08
C LEU A 76 -8.31 -6.60 13.20
N SER A 77 -7.61 -5.78 12.43
CA SER A 77 -7.86 -4.34 12.33
C SER A 77 -8.62 -4.02 11.05
N ASP A 78 -9.67 -3.22 11.18
CA ASP A 78 -10.34 -2.60 10.06
C ASP A 78 -9.59 -1.32 9.67
N PHE A 79 -9.56 -0.99 8.38
CA PHE A 79 -8.96 0.26 7.91
C PHE A 79 -9.77 0.89 6.77
N ILE A 80 -9.64 2.21 6.66
CA ILE A 80 -10.19 3.00 5.56
C ILE A 80 -9.07 3.93 5.09
N THR A 81 -8.87 4.00 3.78
CA THR A 81 -7.92 4.91 3.16
C THR A 81 -8.62 5.73 2.09
N HIS A 82 -8.22 7.01 1.99
CA HIS A 82 -8.68 7.92 0.96
C HIS A 82 -7.47 8.61 0.36
N PHE A 83 -7.37 8.54 -0.97
CA PHE A 83 -6.33 9.24 -1.71
C PHE A 83 -6.89 9.71 -3.05
N SER A 84 -6.21 10.68 -3.65
CA SER A 84 -6.50 11.17 -4.99
C SER A 84 -5.25 11.04 -5.81
N PHE A 85 -5.41 10.59 -7.05
CA PHE A 85 -4.31 10.43 -7.99
C PHE A 85 -4.78 10.84 -9.38
N ALA A 86 -3.81 11.12 -10.25
CA ALA A 86 -4.02 11.33 -11.66
C ALA A 86 -2.96 10.53 -12.41
N ILE A 87 -3.37 9.87 -13.49
CA ILE A 87 -2.46 9.26 -14.46
C ILE A 87 -2.52 10.15 -15.69
N ASP A 88 -1.40 10.77 -16.02
CA ASP A 88 -1.25 11.57 -17.24
C ASP A 88 -0.24 10.86 -18.13
N ILE A 89 -0.73 10.38 -19.27
CA ILE A 89 0.08 9.71 -20.30
C ILE A 89 0.49 10.68 -21.43
N GLU A 90 0.07 11.95 -21.33
CA GLU A 90 0.17 12.95 -22.40
C GLU A 90 -0.22 12.35 -23.77
N ASP A 91 0.59 12.58 -24.81
CA ASP A 91 0.43 12.00 -26.15
C ASP A 91 1.31 10.75 -26.37
N PHE A 92 1.91 10.20 -25.30
CA PHE A 92 2.83 9.06 -25.38
C PHE A 92 2.09 7.72 -25.30
N MET A 93 1.45 7.33 -26.39
CA MET A 93 0.95 5.96 -26.56
C MET A 93 2.10 5.01 -26.94
N PRO A 94 2.18 3.76 -26.40
CA PRO A 94 1.21 3.07 -25.54
C PRO A 94 1.64 2.98 -24.06
N TYR A 95 2.26 4.01 -23.48
CA TYR A 95 2.95 3.85 -22.19
C TYR A 95 2.14 4.36 -20.99
N GLY A 96 1.84 3.44 -20.07
CA GLY A 96 1.26 3.73 -18.76
C GLY A 96 0.77 2.45 -18.10
N HIS A 97 1.49 1.91 -17.10
CA HIS A 97 1.12 0.65 -16.47
C HIS A 97 0.09 0.83 -15.37
N GLY A 98 0.39 1.67 -14.37
CA GLY A 98 -0.60 1.95 -13.35
C GLY A 98 -0.01 2.46 -12.06
N ILE A 99 -0.85 2.44 -11.03
CA ILE A 99 -0.50 2.75 -9.66
C ILE A 99 -1.15 1.73 -8.73
N ALA A 100 -0.47 1.36 -7.65
CA ALA A 100 -0.99 0.46 -6.64
C ALA A 100 -0.96 1.08 -5.24
N PHE A 101 -2.04 0.90 -4.49
CA PHE A 101 -2.03 0.97 -3.04
C PHE A 101 -1.69 -0.42 -2.51
N PHE A 102 -0.78 -0.53 -1.54
CA PHE A 102 -0.38 -1.84 -1.02
C PHE A 102 -0.09 -1.84 0.47
N LEU A 103 -0.26 -3.02 1.06
CA LEU A 103 0.16 -3.39 2.41
C LEU A 103 1.22 -4.49 2.27
N ALA A 104 2.40 -4.25 2.82
CA ALA A 104 3.52 -5.19 2.77
C ALA A 104 4.17 -5.36 4.16
N PRO A 105 4.93 -6.45 4.37
CA PRO A 105 5.68 -6.65 5.60
C PRO A 105 6.62 -5.49 5.89
N VAL A 106 6.84 -5.20 7.17
CA VAL A 106 7.80 -4.17 7.58
C VAL A 106 9.19 -4.54 7.08
N GLY A 107 9.80 -3.65 6.31
CA GLY A 107 11.11 -3.88 5.68
C GLY A 107 11.03 -4.46 4.27
N PHE A 108 9.83 -4.57 3.68
CA PHE A 108 9.67 -4.86 2.26
C PHE A 108 10.50 -3.90 1.40
N THR A 109 11.17 -4.46 0.40
CA THR A 109 11.93 -3.73 -0.61
C THR A 109 11.51 -4.22 -1.98
N SER A 110 11.20 -3.29 -2.88
CA SER A 110 10.87 -3.63 -4.27
C SER A 110 11.94 -4.50 -4.92
N PRO A 111 11.55 -5.59 -5.59
CA PRO A 111 12.50 -6.41 -6.35
C PRO A 111 13.18 -5.60 -7.44
N LEU A 112 14.39 -6.00 -7.81
CA LEU A 112 14.98 -5.50 -9.06
C LEU A 112 14.13 -5.94 -10.25
N ASN A 113 14.11 -5.12 -11.30
CA ASN A 113 13.33 -5.35 -12.52
C ASN A 113 11.82 -5.48 -12.27
N SER A 114 11.30 -4.68 -11.34
CA SER A 114 9.88 -4.62 -10.95
C SER A 114 9.08 -3.49 -11.60
N ALA A 115 9.65 -2.84 -12.62
CA ALA A 115 8.95 -1.76 -13.33
C ALA A 115 7.79 -2.30 -14.18
N ALA A 116 7.06 -1.38 -14.81
CA ALA A 116 6.00 -1.70 -15.74
C ALA A 116 4.81 -2.43 -15.07
N GLY A 117 4.24 -3.46 -15.68
CA GLY A 117 3.07 -4.18 -15.18
C GLY A 117 3.29 -4.88 -13.84
N PHE A 118 4.52 -4.91 -13.31
CA PHE A 118 4.79 -5.39 -11.96
C PHE A 118 4.61 -4.32 -10.87
N LEU A 119 4.33 -3.06 -11.25
CA LEU A 119 3.99 -1.92 -10.39
C LEU A 119 4.96 -1.64 -9.23
N GLY A 120 6.21 -2.11 -9.34
CA GLY A 120 7.21 -1.99 -8.28
C GLY A 120 7.03 -2.95 -7.12
N LEU A 121 6.09 -3.90 -7.21
CA LEU A 121 5.76 -4.84 -6.14
C LEU A 121 6.38 -6.21 -6.39
N PHE A 122 6.37 -6.67 -7.64
CA PHE A 122 6.80 -8.02 -8.02
C PHE A 122 7.85 -7.99 -9.12
N ASN A 123 8.35 -9.16 -9.49
CA ASN A 123 8.99 -9.40 -10.78
C ASN A 123 8.66 -10.82 -11.22
N SER A 124 9.12 -11.22 -12.40
CA SER A 124 8.84 -12.53 -12.99
C SER A 124 9.24 -13.75 -12.15
N THR A 125 10.07 -13.57 -11.13
CA THR A 125 10.51 -14.64 -10.22
C THR A 125 9.88 -14.55 -8.83
N THR A 126 9.27 -13.42 -8.48
CA THR A 126 8.80 -13.17 -7.11
C THR A 126 7.29 -13.11 -6.96
N SER A 127 6.52 -13.00 -8.05
CA SER A 127 5.06 -12.98 -7.99
C SER A 127 4.47 -14.18 -7.25
N ASP A 128 5.11 -15.35 -7.38
CA ASP A 128 4.71 -16.59 -6.72
C ASP A 128 5.65 -17.00 -5.57
N ASP A 129 6.56 -16.12 -5.12
CA ASP A 129 7.52 -16.45 -4.08
C ASP A 129 6.94 -16.19 -2.68
N PRO A 130 6.60 -17.23 -1.90
CA PRO A 130 6.08 -17.05 -0.55
C PRO A 130 7.10 -16.42 0.41
N SER A 131 8.39 -16.38 0.05
CA SER A 131 9.45 -15.80 0.88
C SER A 131 9.40 -14.26 0.97
N GLN A 132 8.74 -13.58 0.02
CA GLN A 132 8.52 -12.12 0.09
C GLN A 132 7.53 -11.70 1.18
N GLY A 133 6.79 -12.67 1.72
CA GLY A 133 5.68 -12.44 2.62
C GLY A 133 4.43 -11.97 1.90
N PRO A 134 3.30 -11.95 2.60
CA PRO A 134 2.02 -11.59 1.99
C PRO A 134 2.00 -10.10 1.63
N ILE A 135 1.70 -9.81 0.37
CA ILE A 135 1.43 -8.45 -0.12
C ILE A 135 -0.02 -8.41 -0.55
N VAL A 136 -0.75 -7.41 -0.08
CA VAL A 136 -2.10 -7.12 -0.54
C VAL A 136 -2.05 -5.79 -1.28
N SER A 137 -2.49 -5.78 -2.53
CA SER A 137 -2.54 -4.58 -3.35
C SER A 137 -3.90 -4.35 -3.99
N VAL A 138 -4.20 -3.07 -4.18
CA VAL A 138 -5.29 -2.59 -5.04
C VAL A 138 -4.62 -1.79 -6.15
N GLU A 139 -4.76 -2.28 -7.38
CA GLU A 139 -4.14 -1.69 -8.55
C GLU A 139 -5.14 -0.95 -9.43
N PHE A 140 -4.64 0.14 -10.02
CA PHE A 140 -5.28 0.90 -11.06
C PHE A 140 -4.43 0.74 -12.31
N ASP A 141 -4.65 -0.37 -13.00
CA ASP A 141 -3.93 -0.74 -14.22
C ASP A 141 -4.52 -0.03 -15.44
N SER A 142 -3.66 0.63 -16.22
CA SER A 142 -3.97 1.35 -17.44
C SER A 142 -3.41 0.69 -18.71
N PHE A 143 -2.76 -0.47 -18.59
CA PHE A 143 -2.17 -1.24 -19.68
C PHE A 143 -2.43 -2.74 -19.53
N SER A 144 -3.20 -3.31 -20.46
CA SER A 144 -3.44 -4.75 -20.49
C SER A 144 -2.22 -5.55 -20.98
N ASN A 145 -1.56 -6.22 -20.05
CA ASN A 145 -0.56 -7.27 -20.26
C ASN A 145 -1.25 -8.59 -20.62
N GLN A 146 -1.15 -9.01 -21.89
CA GLN A 146 -1.87 -10.19 -22.41
C GLN A 146 -1.52 -11.50 -21.69
N GLU A 147 -0.37 -11.55 -21.03
CA GLU A 147 0.12 -12.72 -20.33
C GLU A 147 -0.66 -13.03 -19.03
N TRP A 148 -1.21 -12.02 -18.35
CA TRP A 148 -1.90 -12.18 -17.07
C TRP A 148 -3.17 -11.34 -16.91
N ASP A 149 -3.29 -10.22 -17.62
CA ASP A 149 -4.46 -9.37 -17.50
C ASP A 149 -5.66 -9.93 -18.26
N PRO A 150 -6.87 -9.77 -17.69
CA PRO A 150 -8.08 -10.06 -18.41
C PRO A 150 -8.29 -9.05 -19.55
N PRO A 151 -9.10 -9.42 -20.56
CA PRO A 151 -9.27 -8.63 -21.79
C PRO A 151 -9.98 -7.28 -21.62
N VAL A 152 -10.29 -6.86 -20.39
CA VAL A 152 -10.93 -5.57 -20.07
C VAL A 152 -10.16 -4.87 -18.95
N MET A 153 -9.88 -3.58 -19.14
CA MET A 153 -9.24 -2.71 -18.16
C MET A 153 -10.20 -2.48 -16.98
N VAL A 154 -9.97 -3.18 -15.87
CA VAL A 154 -10.77 -3.12 -14.64
C VAL A 154 -9.80 -3.15 -13.48
N CYS A 155 -10.04 -2.37 -12.42
CA CYS A 155 -9.25 -2.44 -11.19
C CYS A 155 -9.28 -3.87 -10.63
N PHE A 156 -8.13 -4.53 -10.53
CA PHE A 156 -8.03 -5.81 -9.83
C PHE A 156 -7.59 -5.59 -8.38
N CYS A 157 -8.18 -6.38 -7.49
CA CYS A 157 -7.62 -6.61 -6.15
C CYS A 157 -6.95 -7.96 -6.22
N GLU A 158 -5.66 -8.00 -6.54
CA GLU A 158 -4.88 -9.22 -6.40
C GLU A 158 -4.20 -9.22 -5.03
N SER A 159 -4.77 -10.00 -4.12
CA SER A 159 -4.04 -10.53 -2.97
C SER A 159 -3.48 -11.87 -3.40
N SER A 160 -2.16 -12.06 -3.34
CA SER A 160 -1.62 -13.40 -3.15
C SER A 160 -2.15 -13.87 -1.78
N LEU A 161 -3.27 -14.61 -1.83
CA LEU A 161 -4.12 -15.16 -0.76
C LEU A 161 -5.30 -14.27 -0.29
N ILE A 162 -6.49 -14.61 -0.83
CA ILE A 162 -7.86 -14.49 -0.28
C ILE A 162 -8.65 -13.18 -0.56
N SER A 163 -9.46 -13.25 -1.62
CA SER A 163 -10.87 -12.83 -1.78
C SER A 163 -11.32 -11.45 -1.24
N CYS A 164 -11.48 -10.48 -2.14
CA CYS A 164 -12.54 -9.46 -1.99
C CYS A 164 -13.82 -9.95 -2.68
N ARG A 165 -14.81 -10.42 -1.88
CA ARG A 165 -16.20 -10.52 -2.30
C ARG A 165 -16.93 -9.29 -1.76
N GLY A 166 -17.50 -8.50 -2.67
CA GLY A 166 -18.53 -7.50 -2.43
C GLY A 166 -19.38 -7.42 -3.67
#